data_AF-A0A6A4GSF2-F1
#
_entry.id   AF-A0A6A4GSF2-F1
#
_cell.length_a   1.000
_cell.length_b   1.000
_cell.length_c   1.000
_cell.angle_alpha   90.00
_cell.angle_beta   90.00
_cell.angle_gamma   90.00
#
_symmetry.space_group_name_H-M   'P 1'
#
loop_
_entity.id
_entity.type
_entity.pdbx_description
1 polymer ?
#
loop_
_entity_poly.entity_id
_entity_poly.type
_entity_poly.pdbx_seq_one_letter_code
_entity_poly.pdbx_strand_id
1 'polypeptide(L)'
;MNSKGSATDESKALQDVQLNPSTEFLFELLVRAAETLEIEDPSSIAFIQALAQLSTRHLNLKLSLHCAAFVEDELQAHLAEVESELTLIHKSSSLLAEGSGSENSETVENLERRRQRIVRKAKEYQSQLAQLDPKTMNNALRISDLTRLQEQNREREKEVRRKRKKVETFRGLPANPDLARLSLLQATQELQKLTRAREGLLGGMADGVS
;
A
#
# COMPACT_ATOMS: atom_id res chain seq x y z
N MET A 1 28.59 51.86 -32.74
CA MET A 1 28.63 50.56 -33.44
C MET A 1 27.62 49.65 -32.76
N ASN A 2 26.66 49.16 -33.53
CA ASN A 2 25.39 48.58 -33.09
C ASN A 2 25.54 47.10 -32.71
N SER A 3 24.95 46.70 -31.58
CA SER A 3 24.72 45.31 -31.18
C SER A 3 23.30 45.20 -30.60
N LYS A 4 22.30 45.28 -31.49
CA LYS A 4 20.88 45.05 -31.21
C LYS A 4 20.32 44.30 -32.40
N GLY A 5 20.50 42.98 -32.43
CA GLY A 5 20.09 42.19 -33.60
C GLY A 5 20.28 40.68 -33.47
N SER A 6 19.96 40.07 -32.33
CA SER A 6 19.92 38.59 -32.27
C SER A 6 18.68 38.00 -31.59
N ALA A 7 17.99 38.71 -30.69
CA ALA A 7 16.80 38.15 -30.01
C ALA A 7 15.54 38.08 -30.90
N THR A 8 15.43 38.92 -31.94
CA THR A 8 14.25 38.97 -32.82
C THR A 8 14.25 37.90 -33.92
N ASP A 9 15.39 37.31 -34.24
CA ASP A 9 15.50 36.28 -35.28
C ASP A 9 15.20 34.86 -34.72
N GLU A 10 15.55 34.58 -33.46
CA GLU A 10 15.22 33.29 -32.82
C GLU A 10 13.70 33.12 -32.61
N SER A 11 13.00 34.22 -32.27
CA SER A 11 11.53 34.20 -32.09
C SER A 11 10.77 34.01 -33.41
N LYS A 12 11.34 34.45 -34.53
CA LYS A 12 10.77 34.23 -35.87
C LYS A 12 11.07 32.82 -36.40
N ALA A 13 12.25 32.27 -36.09
CA ALA A 13 12.62 30.90 -36.48
C ALA A 13 11.75 29.82 -35.81
N LEU A 14 11.18 30.11 -34.63
CA LEU A 14 10.25 29.21 -33.93
C LEU A 14 8.79 29.30 -34.44
N GLN A 15 8.44 30.35 -35.19
CA GLN A 15 7.09 30.56 -35.73
C GLN A 15 6.78 29.70 -36.97
N ASP A 16 7.81 29.24 -37.69
CA ASP A 16 7.67 28.48 -38.95
C ASP A 16 7.79 26.95 -38.78
N VAL A 17 7.94 26.46 -37.55
CA VAL A 17 7.95 25.01 -37.28
C VAL A 17 6.51 24.53 -37.18
N GLN A 18 5.98 23.95 -38.26
CA GLN A 18 4.72 23.21 -38.21
C GLN A 18 4.89 22.04 -37.24
N LEU A 19 4.39 22.21 -36.02
CA LEU A 19 4.39 21.17 -35.00
C LEU A 19 3.42 20.07 -35.42
N ASN A 20 3.80 18.83 -35.16
CA ASN A 20 2.93 17.68 -35.39
C ASN A 20 1.66 17.87 -34.53
N PRO A 21 0.43 17.64 -35.03
CA PRO A 21 -0.80 17.79 -34.23
C PRO A 21 -0.76 17.00 -32.91
N SER A 22 0.00 15.90 -32.85
CA SER A 22 0.23 15.16 -31.60
C SER A 22 1.06 15.93 -30.56
N THR A 23 2.01 16.75 -31.00
CA THR A 23 2.85 17.56 -30.09
C THR A 23 2.11 18.79 -29.57
N GLU A 24 1.23 19.40 -30.38
CA GLU A 24 0.38 20.51 -29.94
C GLU A 24 -0.57 20.10 -28.80
N PHE A 25 -1.20 18.92 -28.95
CA PHE A 25 -2.05 18.35 -27.89
C PHE A 25 -1.27 18.12 -26.58
N LEU A 26 -0.03 17.63 -26.68
CA LEU A 26 0.82 17.40 -25.50
C LEU A 26 1.22 18.71 -24.82
N PHE A 27 1.49 19.77 -25.58
CA PHE A 27 1.76 21.09 -25.02
C PHE A 27 0.52 21.68 -24.35
N GLU A 28 -0.66 21.58 -24.96
CA GLU A 28 -1.91 22.02 -24.35
C GLU A 28 -2.18 21.29 -23.02
N LEU A 29 -1.93 19.98 -22.99
CA LEU A 29 -2.06 19.18 -21.77
C LEU A 29 -1.06 19.63 -20.69
N LEU A 30 0.17 19.96 -21.07
CA LEU A 30 1.20 20.41 -20.15
C LEU A 30 0.89 21.79 -19.57
N VAL A 31 0.34 22.70 -20.39
CA VAL A 31 -0.13 24.02 -19.96
C VAL A 31 -1.29 23.88 -18.97
N ARG A 32 -2.29 23.06 -19.29
CA ARG A 32 -3.38 22.76 -18.35
C ARG A 32 -2.87 22.15 -17.05
N ALA A 33 -1.89 21.24 -17.13
CA ALA A 33 -1.27 20.67 -15.95
C ALA A 33 -0.54 21.74 -15.11
N ALA A 34 0.20 22.66 -15.73
CA ALA A 34 0.83 23.79 -15.02
C ALA A 34 -0.20 24.70 -14.36
N GLU A 35 -1.29 25.05 -15.05
CA GLU A 35 -2.38 25.85 -14.49
C GLU A 35 -3.01 25.16 -13.28
N THR A 36 -3.31 23.87 -13.38
CA THR A 36 -3.91 23.11 -12.25
C THR A 36 -2.96 22.92 -11.07
N LEU A 37 -1.65 22.91 -11.33
CA LEU A 37 -0.60 22.79 -10.31
C LEU A 37 -0.11 24.17 -9.83
N GLU A 38 -0.69 25.27 -10.33
CA GLU A 38 -0.33 26.66 -10.03
C GLU A 38 1.18 26.93 -10.23
N ILE A 39 1.76 26.38 -11.31
CA ILE A 39 3.18 26.54 -11.64
C ILE A 39 3.37 27.81 -12.48
N GLU A 40 4.00 28.83 -11.89
CA GLU A 40 4.29 30.11 -12.57
C GLU A 40 5.32 29.95 -13.70
N ASP A 41 6.36 29.13 -13.49
CA ASP A 41 7.42 28.86 -14.47
C ASP A 41 7.39 27.38 -14.91
N PRO A 42 7.02 27.05 -16.17
CA PRO A 42 6.88 25.68 -16.67
C PRO A 42 8.25 25.04 -16.96
N SER A 43 9.16 25.08 -15.99
CA SER A 43 10.40 24.33 -16.01
C SER A 43 10.15 22.87 -15.63
N SER A 44 10.87 21.94 -16.25
CA SER A 44 10.78 20.50 -15.94
C SER A 44 10.99 20.21 -14.44
N ILE A 45 11.88 20.97 -13.79
CA ILE A 45 12.14 20.85 -12.35
C ILE A 45 10.91 21.27 -11.52
N ALA A 46 10.26 22.37 -11.88
CA ALA A 46 9.05 22.84 -11.19
C ALA A 46 7.92 21.81 -11.29
N PHE A 47 7.72 21.19 -12.46
CA PHE A 47 6.75 20.11 -12.63
C PHE A 47 7.06 18.88 -11.77
N ILE A 48 8.32 18.42 -11.76
CA ILE A 48 8.73 17.27 -10.94
C ILE A 48 8.53 17.56 -9.46
N GLN A 49 8.86 18.78 -9.02
CA GLN A 49 8.68 19.21 -7.64
C GLN A 49 7.19 19.31 -7.26
N ALA A 50 6.35 19.92 -8.10
CA ALA A 50 4.92 20.02 -7.88
C ALA A 50 4.25 18.63 -7.83
N LEU A 51 4.65 17.71 -8.72
CA LEU A 51 4.18 16.34 -8.72
C LEU A 51 4.61 15.59 -7.45
N ALA A 52 5.86 15.77 -7.00
CA ALA A 52 6.34 15.19 -5.75
C ALA A 52 5.54 15.73 -4.54
N GLN A 53 5.31 17.04 -4.49
CA GLN A 53 4.49 17.67 -3.43
C GLN A 53 3.05 17.18 -3.45
N LEU A 54 2.42 17.08 -4.63
CA LEU A 54 1.07 16.55 -4.77
C LEU A 54 0.99 15.09 -4.31
N SER A 55 1.96 14.27 -4.67
CA SER A 55 2.07 12.88 -4.24
C SER A 55 2.20 12.78 -2.71
N THR A 56 3.07 13.60 -2.09
CA THR A 56 3.21 13.65 -0.64
C THR A 56 1.92 14.11 0.04
N ARG A 57 1.26 15.17 -0.46
CA ARG A 57 -0.02 15.64 0.07
C ARG A 57 -1.10 14.57 -0.02
N HIS A 58 -1.18 13.87 -1.15
CA HIS A 58 -2.12 12.77 -1.37
C HIS A 58 -1.91 11.61 -0.38
N LEU A 59 -0.66 11.22 -0.16
CA LEU A 59 -0.32 10.18 0.82
C LEU A 59 -0.67 10.63 2.24
N ASN A 60 -0.36 11.87 2.61
CA ASN A 60 -0.70 12.43 3.91
C ASN A 60 -2.21 12.50 4.12
N LEU A 61 -2.98 12.90 3.10
CA LEU A 61 -4.45 12.93 3.17
C LEU A 61 -5.01 11.52 3.33
N LYS A 62 -4.52 10.54 2.54
CA LYS A 62 -4.91 9.13 2.70
C LYS A 62 -4.63 8.60 4.11
N LEU A 63 -3.45 8.92 4.65
CA LEU A 63 -3.08 8.53 6.00
C LEU A 63 -4.02 9.19 7.02
N SER A 64 -4.26 10.50 6.91
CA SER A 64 -5.15 11.23 7.80
C SER A 64 -6.58 10.69 7.75
N LEU A 65 -7.08 10.33 6.56
CA LEU A 65 -8.41 9.74 6.39
C LEU A 65 -8.49 8.38 7.07
N HIS A 66 -7.48 7.53 6.90
CA HIS A 66 -7.42 6.23 7.57
C HIS A 66 -7.36 6.38 9.10
N CYS A 67 -6.56 7.33 9.61
CA CYS A 67 -6.51 7.61 11.04
C CYS A 67 -7.85 8.11 11.57
N ALA A 68 -8.53 8.98 10.83
CA ALA A 68 -9.85 9.47 11.22
C ALA A 68 -10.89 8.34 11.26
N ALA A 69 -10.92 7.48 10.25
CA ALA A 69 -11.81 6.31 10.20
C ALA A 69 -11.54 5.35 11.36
N PHE A 70 -10.26 5.09 11.68
CA PHE A 70 -9.90 4.25 12.82
C PHE A 70 -10.39 4.83 14.15
N VAL A 71 -10.21 6.14 14.37
CA VAL A 71 -10.70 6.82 15.58
C VAL A 71 -12.22 6.81 15.64
N GLU A 72 -12.90 6.94 14.49
CA GLU A 72 -14.35 6.84 14.42
C GLU A 72 -14.84 5.44 14.85
N ASP A 73 -14.24 4.38 14.32
CA ASP A 73 -14.57 3.00 14.69
C ASP A 73 -14.34 2.75 16.19
N GLU A 74 -13.24 3.26 16.74
CA GLU A 74 -12.91 3.15 18.18
C GLU A 74 -13.94 3.91 19.04
N LEU A 75 -14.33 5.13 18.64
CA LEU A 75 -15.36 5.90 19.33
C LEU A 75 -16.73 5.24 19.26
N GLN A 76 -17.09 4.62 18.13
CA GLN A 76 -18.34 3.87 17.99
C GLN A 76 -18.35 2.65 18.91
N ALA A 77 -17.22 1.94 19.04
CA ALA A 77 -17.10 0.81 19.96
C ALA A 77 -17.28 1.26 21.43
N HIS A 78 -16.61 2.34 21.83
CA HIS A 78 -16.77 2.89 23.18
C HIS A 78 -18.18 3.41 23.44
N LEU A 79 -18.83 4.02 22.45
CA LEU A 79 -20.22 4.46 22.56
C LEU A 79 -21.13 3.26 22.81
N ALA A 80 -20.98 2.18 22.03
CA ALA A 80 -21.77 0.96 22.20
C ALA A 80 -21.53 0.31 23.58
N GLU A 81 -20.29 0.33 24.08
CA GLU A 81 -19.95 -0.15 25.42
C GLU A 81 -20.68 0.68 26.49
N VAL A 82 -20.57 2.01 26.45
CA VAL A 82 -21.23 2.93 27.39
C VAL A 82 -22.75 2.82 27.33
N GLU A 83 -23.34 2.69 26.15
CA GLU A 83 -24.78 2.44 26.00
C GLU A 83 -25.18 1.14 26.69
N SER A 84 -24.41 0.07 26.50
CA SER A 84 -24.69 -1.21 27.14
C SER A 84 -24.59 -1.12 28.68
N GLU A 85 -23.59 -0.41 29.20
CA GLU A 85 -23.44 -0.16 30.63
C GLU A 85 -24.59 0.69 31.19
N LEU A 86 -25.00 1.74 30.48
CA LEU A 86 -26.16 2.55 30.86
C LEU A 86 -27.43 1.71 30.90
N THR A 87 -27.64 0.81 29.94
CA THR A 87 -28.79 -0.11 30.00
C THR A 87 -28.73 -1.05 31.21
N LEU A 88 -27.52 -1.47 31.60
CA LEU A 88 -27.31 -2.35 32.76
C LEU A 88 -27.54 -1.61 34.07
N ILE A 89 -27.07 -0.37 34.17
CA ILE A 89 -27.34 0.52 35.30
C ILE A 89 -28.84 0.75 35.40
N HIS A 90 -29.52 1.09 34.29
CA HIS A 90 -30.96 1.34 34.30
C HIS A 90 -31.76 0.10 34.74
N LYS A 91 -31.41 -1.09 34.24
CA LYS A 91 -32.00 -2.37 34.69
C LYS A 91 -31.73 -2.63 36.17
N SER A 92 -30.52 -2.33 36.65
CA SER A 92 -30.16 -2.52 38.05
C SER A 92 -30.93 -1.54 38.95
N SER A 93 -31.06 -0.29 38.53
CA SER A 93 -31.85 0.74 39.20
C SER A 93 -33.34 0.42 39.21
N SER A 94 -33.90 -0.12 38.12
CA SER A 94 -35.31 -0.52 38.07
C SER A 94 -35.59 -1.69 39.01
N LEU A 95 -34.71 -2.71 39.04
CA LEU A 95 -34.82 -3.83 39.97
C LEU A 95 -34.70 -3.40 41.44
N LEU A 96 -33.87 -2.40 41.74
CA LEU A 96 -33.74 -1.83 43.08
C LEU A 96 -34.97 -1.00 43.47
N ALA A 97 -35.51 -0.20 42.55
CA ALA A 97 -36.71 0.59 42.78
C ALA A 97 -37.95 -0.32 43.01
N GLU A 98 -38.14 -1.33 42.17
CA GLU A 98 -39.19 -2.34 42.32
C GLU A 98 -39.02 -3.18 43.60
N GLY A 99 -37.77 -3.49 43.99
CA GLY A 99 -37.45 -4.20 45.24
C GLY A 99 -37.70 -3.38 46.51
N SER A 100 -37.65 -2.05 46.43
CA SER A 100 -37.89 -1.15 47.58
C SER A 100 -39.37 -0.82 47.83
N GLY A 101 -40.24 -1.01 46.83
CA GLY A 101 -41.67 -0.72 46.90
C GLY A 101 -42.55 -1.88 47.41
N SER A 102 -41.97 -3.06 47.60
CA SER A 102 -42.68 -4.24 48.10
C SER A 102 -42.25 -4.50 49.54
N GLU A 103 -43.03 -3.96 50.49
CA GLU A 103 -43.15 -4.44 51.86
C GLU A 103 -43.69 -5.88 51.93
N ASN A 104 -43.15 -6.79 51.13
CA ASN A 104 -43.38 -8.21 51.28
C ASN A 104 -42.13 -8.76 51.93
N SER A 105 -42.18 -8.83 53.26
CA SER A 105 -41.45 -9.79 54.10
C SER A 105 -40.76 -10.86 53.25
N GLU A 106 -39.50 -10.60 52.85
CA GLU A 106 -38.64 -11.64 52.30
C GLU A 106 -38.37 -12.58 53.48
N THR A 107 -39.24 -13.59 53.62
CA THR A 107 -39.01 -14.66 54.58
C THR A 107 -37.63 -15.23 54.31
N VAL A 108 -36.89 -15.56 55.37
CA VAL A 108 -35.50 -16.08 55.32
C VAL A 108 -35.37 -17.22 54.30
N GLU A 109 -36.42 -18.02 54.12
CA GLU A 109 -36.51 -19.07 53.12
C GLU A 109 -36.42 -18.60 51.67
N ASN A 110 -36.98 -17.44 51.32
CA ASN A 110 -36.93 -16.90 49.95
C ASN A 110 -35.52 -16.40 49.63
N LEU A 111 -34.84 -15.79 50.59
CA LEU A 111 -33.42 -15.43 50.49
C LEU A 111 -32.53 -16.66 50.35
N GLU A 112 -32.82 -17.72 51.10
CA GLU A 112 -32.06 -18.96 51.04
C GLU A 112 -32.26 -19.71 49.71
N ARG A 113 -33.48 -19.74 49.17
CA ARG A 113 -33.77 -20.25 47.82
C ARG A 113 -33.06 -19.42 46.74
N ARG A 114 -33.01 -18.10 46.88
CA ARG A 114 -32.28 -17.21 45.96
C ARG A 114 -30.77 -17.47 46.01
N ARG A 115 -30.21 -17.58 47.22
CA ARG A 115 -28.79 -17.95 47.43
C ARG A 115 -28.47 -19.28 46.77
N GLN A 116 -29.31 -20.31 46.95
CA GLN A 116 -29.11 -21.61 46.33
C GLN A 116 -29.16 -21.54 44.80
N ARG A 117 -30.06 -20.75 44.20
CA ARG A 117 -30.10 -20.54 42.74
C ARG A 117 -28.83 -19.88 42.22
N ILE A 118 -28.33 -18.86 42.92
CA ILE A 118 -27.07 -18.18 42.56
C ILE A 118 -25.89 -19.15 42.65
N VAL A 119 -25.81 -19.95 43.72
CA VAL A 119 -24.75 -20.96 43.89
C VAL A 119 -24.80 -22.01 42.79
N ARG A 120 -26.00 -22.46 42.37
CA ARG A 120 -26.14 -23.40 41.24
C ARG A 120 -25.65 -22.77 39.94
N LYS A 121 -26.09 -21.55 39.61
CA LYS A 121 -25.62 -20.84 38.41
C LYS A 121 -24.11 -20.57 38.44
N ALA A 122 -23.55 -20.21 39.59
CA ALA A 122 -22.10 -20.02 39.74
C ALA A 122 -21.34 -21.31 39.44
N LYS A 123 -21.84 -22.47 39.91
CA LYS A 123 -21.25 -23.78 39.59
C LYS A 123 -21.39 -24.14 38.11
N GLU A 124 -22.51 -23.82 37.47
CA GLU A 124 -22.71 -23.99 36.03
C GLU A 124 -21.72 -23.15 35.22
N TYR A 125 -21.53 -21.87 35.56
CA TYR A 125 -20.53 -21.03 34.89
C TYR A 125 -19.10 -21.50 35.15
N GLN A 126 -18.81 -22.01 36.36
CA GLN A 126 -17.52 -22.59 36.67
C GLN A 126 -17.26 -23.87 35.86
N SER A 127 -18.30 -24.69 35.62
CA SER A 127 -18.17 -25.86 34.74
C SER A 127 -18.01 -25.46 33.28
N GLN A 128 -18.70 -24.41 32.83
CA GLN A 128 -18.54 -23.87 31.47
C GLN A 128 -17.13 -23.29 31.26
N LEU A 129 -16.58 -22.59 32.25
CA LEU A 129 -15.19 -22.12 32.23
C LEU A 129 -14.18 -23.27 32.26
N ALA A 130 -14.48 -24.36 32.98
CA ALA A 130 -13.63 -25.55 32.99
C ALA A 130 -13.71 -26.36 31.67
N GLN A 131 -14.86 -26.33 30.99
CA GLN A 131 -15.04 -26.92 29.65
C GLN A 131 -14.38 -26.10 28.54
N LEU A 132 -14.27 -24.78 28.73
CA LEU A 132 -13.39 -23.91 27.95
C LEU A 132 -11.95 -24.20 28.34
N ASP A 133 -11.45 -25.32 27.82
CA ASP A 133 -10.11 -25.84 28.06
C ASP A 133 -9.07 -24.71 27.88
N PRO A 134 -8.17 -24.44 28.85
CA PRO A 134 -7.12 -23.43 28.68
C PRO A 134 -6.17 -23.78 27.51
N LYS A 135 -6.22 -25.04 27.03
CA LYS A 135 -5.52 -25.50 25.82
C LYS A 135 -6.04 -24.83 24.54
N THR A 136 -7.32 -24.49 24.44
CA THR A 136 -7.86 -23.77 23.28
C THR A 136 -7.48 -22.29 23.31
N MET A 137 -7.32 -21.70 24.50
CA MET A 137 -6.73 -20.36 24.69
C MET A 137 -5.21 -20.33 24.45
N ASN A 138 -4.50 -21.45 24.68
CA ASN A 138 -3.07 -21.58 24.38
C ASN A 138 -2.74 -21.67 22.88
N ASN A 139 -3.75 -21.83 22.02
CA ASN A 139 -3.59 -21.67 20.57
C ASN A 139 -3.69 -20.22 20.10
N ALA A 140 -3.83 -19.26 21.03
CA ALA A 140 -3.57 -17.86 20.73
C ALA A 140 -2.09 -17.74 20.35
N LEU A 141 -1.82 -17.76 19.04
CA LEU A 141 -0.52 -17.50 18.43
C LEU A 141 0.10 -16.30 19.15
N ARG A 142 1.16 -16.54 19.92
CA ARG A 142 1.82 -15.46 20.66
C ARG A 142 2.37 -14.48 19.65
N ILE A 143 2.40 -13.20 19.99
CA ILE A 143 2.95 -12.15 19.12
C ILE A 143 4.37 -12.50 18.66
N SER A 144 5.15 -13.20 19.50
CA SER A 144 6.47 -13.74 19.16
C SER A 144 6.46 -14.78 18.04
N ASP A 145 5.42 -15.59 17.92
CA ASP A 145 5.30 -16.60 16.88
C ASP A 145 4.91 -15.96 15.55
N LEU A 146 4.07 -14.92 15.59
CA LEU A 146 3.72 -14.11 14.41
C LEU A 146 4.93 -13.36 13.86
N THR A 147 5.74 -12.72 14.71
CA THR A 147 6.96 -12.02 14.26
C THR A 147 7.98 -13.00 13.67
N ARG A 148 8.13 -14.19 14.26
CA ARG A 148 8.97 -15.26 13.70
C ARG A 148 8.49 -15.71 12.32
N LEU A 149 7.19 -15.91 12.15
CA LEU A 149 6.61 -16.29 10.86
C LEU A 149 6.75 -15.17 9.82
N GLN A 150 6.62 -13.91 10.23
CA GLN A 150 6.82 -12.76 9.36
C GLN A 150 8.27 -12.66 8.86
N GLU A 151 9.26 -12.87 9.72
CA GLU A 151 10.67 -12.85 9.29
C GLU A 151 10.98 -14.01 8.34
N GLN A 152 10.46 -15.22 8.62
CA GLN A 152 10.60 -16.37 7.71
C GLN A 152 9.97 -16.10 6.34
N ASN A 153 8.80 -15.46 6.30
CA ASN A 153 8.18 -15.08 5.03
C ASN A 153 9.02 -14.03 4.28
N ARG A 154 9.59 -13.06 4.99
CA ARG A 154 10.47 -12.04 4.41
C ARG A 154 11.74 -12.63 3.82
N GLU A 155 12.34 -13.61 4.47
CA GLU A 155 13.49 -14.36 3.95
C GLU A 155 13.12 -15.13 2.68
N ARG A 156 12.01 -15.87 2.70
CA ARG A 156 11.52 -16.60 1.52
C ARG A 156 11.20 -15.68 0.35
N GLU A 157 10.61 -14.51 0.60
CA GLU A 157 10.36 -13.51 -0.44
C GLU A 157 11.66 -12.99 -1.08
N LYS A 158 12.69 -12.73 -0.27
CA LYS A 158 14.02 -12.34 -0.78
C LYS A 158 14.59 -13.43 -1.68
N GLU A 159 14.48 -14.70 -1.28
CA GLU A 159 14.93 -15.83 -2.10
C GLU A 159 14.15 -15.94 -3.41
N VAL A 160 12.82 -15.83 -3.36
CA VAL A 160 11.97 -15.86 -4.55
C VAL A 160 12.32 -14.72 -5.49
N ARG A 161 12.54 -13.50 -4.98
CA ARG A 161 12.99 -12.36 -5.80
C ARG A 161 14.35 -12.64 -6.45
N ARG A 162 15.31 -13.22 -5.72
CA ARG A 162 16.63 -13.59 -6.28
C ARG A 162 16.47 -14.65 -7.39
N LYS A 163 15.65 -15.68 -7.18
CA LYS A 163 15.37 -16.71 -8.19
C LYS A 163 14.67 -16.13 -9.42
N ARG A 164 13.68 -15.24 -9.23
CA ARG A 164 12.99 -14.54 -10.32
C ARG A 164 13.96 -13.71 -11.17
N LYS A 165 14.84 -12.93 -10.53
CA LYS A 165 15.88 -12.18 -11.25
C LYS A 165 16.80 -13.09 -12.08
N LYS A 166 17.20 -14.25 -11.52
CA LYS A 166 17.97 -15.24 -12.27
C LYS A 166 17.21 -15.80 -13.47
N VAL A 167 15.92 -16.10 -13.32
CA VAL A 167 15.10 -16.58 -14.45
C VAL A 167 14.93 -15.48 -15.49
N GLU A 168 14.74 -14.22 -15.06
CA GLU A 168 14.60 -13.07 -15.95
C GLU A 168 15.85 -12.80 -16.79
N THR A 169 17.07 -13.00 -16.23
CA THR A 169 18.31 -12.90 -17.03
C THR A 169 18.42 -13.94 -18.14
N PHE A 170 17.67 -15.04 -18.05
CA PHE A 170 17.62 -16.07 -19.09
C PHE A 170 16.34 -16.00 -19.93
N ARG A 171 15.57 -14.91 -19.82
CA ARG A 171 14.35 -14.70 -20.62
C ARG A 171 14.74 -14.57 -22.10
N GLY A 172 14.33 -15.56 -22.90
CA GLY A 172 14.64 -15.64 -24.33
C GLY A 172 15.57 -16.80 -24.71
N LEU A 173 16.21 -17.45 -23.73
CA LEU A 173 16.94 -18.70 -23.96
C LEU A 173 15.99 -19.92 -23.83
N PRO A 174 16.17 -20.96 -24.66
CA PRO A 174 15.40 -22.18 -24.54
C PRO A 174 15.67 -22.87 -23.20
N ALA A 175 14.65 -23.55 -22.66
CA ALA A 175 14.71 -24.17 -21.33
C ALA A 175 15.76 -25.30 -21.20
N ASN A 176 16.18 -25.89 -22.33
CA ASN A 176 17.26 -26.89 -22.36
C ASN A 176 18.63 -26.17 -22.42
N PRO A 177 19.54 -26.42 -21.46
CA PRO A 177 20.83 -25.72 -21.38
C PRO A 177 21.73 -25.95 -22.59
N ASP A 178 21.64 -27.10 -23.25
CA ASP A 178 22.47 -27.40 -24.42
C ASP A 178 21.98 -26.64 -25.66
N LEU A 179 20.67 -26.53 -25.84
CA LEU A 179 20.09 -25.69 -26.90
C LEU A 179 20.38 -24.20 -26.66
N ALA A 180 20.38 -23.77 -25.40
CA ALA A 180 20.71 -22.39 -25.02
C ALA A 180 22.16 -22.04 -25.37
N ARG A 181 23.10 -22.95 -25.16
CA ARG A 181 24.51 -22.80 -25.55
C ARG A 181 24.68 -22.68 -27.06
N LEU A 182 23.98 -23.51 -27.84
CA LEU A 182 24.05 -23.45 -29.31
C LEU A 182 23.47 -22.14 -29.84
N SER A 183 22.33 -21.69 -29.33
CA SER A 183 21.72 -20.41 -29.71
C SER A 183 22.61 -19.22 -29.36
N LEU A 184 23.28 -19.24 -28.20
CA LEU A 184 24.25 -18.21 -27.81
C LEU A 184 25.45 -18.18 -28.76
N LEU A 185 25.99 -19.36 -29.13
CA LEU A 185 27.08 -19.46 -30.10
C LEU A 185 26.68 -18.90 -31.47
N GLN A 186 25.46 -19.18 -31.94
CA GLN A 186 24.95 -18.62 -33.19
C GLN A 186 24.82 -17.09 -33.12
N ALA A 187 24.20 -16.57 -32.05
CA ALA A 187 24.03 -15.13 -31.86
C ALA A 187 25.38 -14.38 -31.77
N THR A 188 26.39 -14.96 -31.13
CA THR A 188 27.73 -14.35 -31.06
C THR A 188 28.45 -14.35 -32.41
N GLN A 189 28.28 -15.40 -33.22
CA GLN A 189 28.81 -15.43 -34.59
C GLN A 189 28.14 -14.37 -35.49
N GLU A 190 26.82 -14.21 -35.38
CA GLU A 190 26.08 -13.16 -36.11
C GLU A 190 26.52 -11.76 -35.69
N LEU A 191 26.66 -11.53 -34.38
CA LEU A 191 27.17 -10.27 -33.85
C LEU A 191 28.57 -9.97 -34.40
N GLN A 192 29.48 -10.95 -34.42
CA GLN A 192 30.82 -10.77 -35.00
C GLN A 192 30.77 -10.42 -36.49
N LYS A 193 29.88 -11.05 -37.27
CA LYS A 193 29.69 -10.72 -38.68
C LYS A 193 29.21 -9.28 -38.85
N LEU A 194 28.22 -8.85 -38.06
CA LEU A 194 27.70 -7.48 -38.08
C LEU A 194 28.77 -6.46 -37.65
N THR A 195 29.55 -6.76 -36.61
CA THR A 195 30.65 -5.90 -36.16
C THR A 195 31.70 -5.74 -37.25
N ARG A 196 32.12 -6.82 -37.92
CA ARG A 196 33.05 -6.74 -39.06
C ARG A 196 32.48 -5.94 -40.22
N ALA A 197 31.19 -6.13 -40.55
CA ALA A 197 30.53 -5.36 -41.60
C ALA A 197 30.47 -3.86 -41.25
N ARG A 198 30.16 -3.53 -39.99
CA ARG A 198 30.18 -2.16 -39.47
C ARG A 198 31.58 -1.56 -39.54
N GLU A 199 32.61 -2.28 -39.10
CA GLU A 199 34.00 -1.83 -39.16
C GLU A 199 34.46 -1.62 -40.60
N GLY A 200 34.10 -2.51 -41.53
CA GLY A 200 34.38 -2.35 -42.95
C GLY A 200 33.70 -1.12 -43.56
N LEU A 201 32.44 -0.85 -43.21
CA LEU A 201 31.72 0.35 -43.63
C LEU A 201 32.36 1.62 -43.05
N LEU A 202 32.70 1.62 -41.76
CA LEU A 202 33.38 2.74 -41.12
C LEU A 202 34.76 3.00 -41.72
N GLY A 203 35.51 1.95 -42.05
CA GLY A 203 36.79 2.05 -42.77
C GLY A 203 36.61 2.69 -44.15
N GLY A 204 35.66 2.20 -44.95
CA GLY A 204 35.36 2.76 -46.27
C GLY A 204 34.87 4.21 -46.23
N MET A 205 34.15 4.61 -45.16
CA MET A 205 33.76 6.01 -44.95
C MET A 205 34.94 6.90 -44.55
N ALA A 206 35.91 6.38 -43.80
CA ALA A 206 37.10 7.13 -43.41
C ALA A 206 38.05 7.36 -44.60
N ASP A 207 38.22 6.35 -45.46
CA ASP A 207 39.08 6.43 -46.64
C ASP A 207 38.53 7.37 -47.73
N GLY A 208 37.21 7.58 -47.78
CA GLY A 208 36.54 8.47 -48.75
C GLY A 208 36.50 9.96 -48.36
N VAL A 209 37.03 10.33 -47.20
CA VAL A 209 37.05 11.73 -46.68
C VAL A 209 38.46 12.36 -46.72
N SER A 210 39.44 11.65 -47.30
CA SER A 210 40.76 12.20 -47.66
C SER A 210 40.81 12.65 -49.12
#